data_AF-A0A932MPF4-F1
#
_entry.id   AF-A0A932MPF4-F1
#
_cell.length_a   1.000
_cell.length_b   1.000
_cell.length_c   1.000
_cell.angle_alpha   90.00
_cell.angle_beta   90.00
_cell.angle_gamma   90.00
#
_symmetry.space_group_name_H-M   'P 1'
#
loop_
_entity.id
_entity.type
_entity.pdbx_description
1 polymer ?
#
loop_
_entity_poly.entity_id
_entity_poly.type
_entity_poly.pdbx_seq_one_letter_code
_entity_poly.pdbx_strand_id
1 'polypeptide(L)'
;MKKWILLLLVLLTGAFAAVYLFIPGKMIIRTSVRIAANKDGLYRKLSNPASWTQWWPGDKTPDASGAYILGNTRFRPDAPRTLSLPFSISDGNLGTGAELTLLAIGTDSSTLHLEASVPGSSNPFQRINAWYRAKKIKEKLRVILESISHTYSAVAGVYDYDIQKKSVTDSNLVFIATEIKTVPDPVYIYSLVARLKNYLQEQQAVETGFPMLNVFTPDSVHYLVKLALPVNRRLPDSGDIHYRWMLGGGNILVTEVKGGPGEIRKAYGQILNYVNDHKRIAPAIPFESLVTDRLQEKDSSKWITRIYYPVM
;
A
#
# COMPACT_ATOMS: atom_id res chain seq x y z
N MET A 1 36.96 -27.03 56.21
CA MET A 1 35.96 -25.95 56.04
C MET A 1 36.52 -24.71 55.33
N LYS A 2 37.65 -24.13 55.75
CA LYS A 2 38.23 -22.91 55.13
C LYS A 2 38.56 -23.02 53.63
N LYS A 3 39.10 -24.16 53.15
CA LYS A 3 39.44 -24.38 51.73
C LYS A 3 38.21 -24.40 50.80
N TRP A 4 37.10 -24.97 51.26
CA TRP A 4 35.84 -25.02 50.49
C TRP A 4 35.18 -23.64 50.37
N ILE A 5 35.25 -22.84 51.44
CA ILE A 5 34.77 -21.45 51.42
C ILE A 5 35.59 -20.61 50.42
N LEU A 6 36.92 -20.78 50.40
CA LEU A 6 37.79 -20.07 49.46
C LEU A 6 37.49 -20.47 48.00
N LEU A 7 37.28 -21.76 47.73
CA LEU A 7 36.92 -22.25 46.40
C LEU A 7 35.57 -21.69 45.95
N LEU A 8 34.57 -21.63 46.83
CA LEU A 8 33.26 -21.07 46.54
C LEU A 8 33.34 -19.56 46.26
N LEU A 9 34.15 -18.83 47.03
CA LEU A 9 34.40 -17.40 46.81
C LEU A 9 35.05 -17.16 45.43
N VAL A 10 36.07 -17.93 45.06
CA VAL A 10 36.74 -17.81 43.76
C VAL A 10 35.74 -18.09 42.62
N LEU A 11 34.90 -19.11 42.77
CA LEU A 11 33.89 -19.47 41.77
C LEU A 11 32.83 -18.38 41.61
N LEU A 12 32.33 -17.83 42.73
CA LEU A 12 31.34 -16.76 42.73
C LEU A 12 31.89 -15.45 42.16
N THR A 13 33.13 -15.10 42.51
CA THR A 13 33.83 -13.93 41.93
C THR A 13 34.05 -14.13 40.43
N GLY A 14 34.48 -15.33 40.01
CA GLY A 14 34.64 -15.69 38.61
C GLY A 14 33.32 -15.61 37.82
N ALA A 15 32.22 -16.08 38.42
CA ALA A 15 30.89 -15.98 37.82
C ALA A 15 30.46 -14.52 37.64
N PHE A 16 30.71 -13.64 38.62
CA PHE A 16 30.43 -12.21 38.46
C PHE A 16 31.31 -11.56 37.40
N ALA A 17 32.61 -11.83 37.38
CA ALA A 17 33.51 -11.33 36.34
C ALA A 17 33.05 -11.75 34.93
N ALA A 18 32.62 -13.01 34.78
CA ALA A 18 32.09 -13.52 33.52
C ALA A 18 30.85 -12.72 33.04
N VAL A 19 29.95 -12.32 33.94
CA VAL A 19 28.78 -11.49 33.57
C VAL A 19 29.20 -10.17 32.93
N TYR A 20 30.24 -9.51 33.44
CA TYR A 20 30.72 -8.24 32.87
C TYR A 20 31.54 -8.43 31.59
N LEU A 21 32.26 -9.55 31.47
CA LEU A 21 33.04 -9.90 30.28
C LEU A 21 32.14 -10.27 29.10
N PHE A 22 31.04 -11.00 29.33
CA PHE A 22 30.20 -11.55 28.26
C PHE A 22 28.93 -10.72 27.97
N ILE A 23 28.42 -9.95 28.94
CA ILE A 23 27.21 -9.14 28.73
C ILE A 23 27.59 -7.65 28.69
N PRO A 24 27.42 -6.96 27.55
CA PRO A 24 27.80 -5.56 27.43
C PRO A 24 26.90 -4.65 28.28
N GLY A 25 27.42 -3.48 28.65
CA GLY A 25 26.67 -2.47 29.41
C GLY A 25 25.52 -1.82 28.63
N LYS A 26 25.51 -1.95 27.30
CA LYS A 26 24.44 -1.52 26.40
C LYS A 26 24.23 -2.60 25.36
N MET A 27 23.01 -3.09 25.20
CA MET A 27 22.68 -4.14 24.24
C MET A 27 21.96 -3.51 23.05
N ILE A 28 22.56 -3.64 21.87
CA ILE A 28 21.97 -3.16 20.62
C ILE A 28 21.27 -4.34 19.96
N ILE A 29 19.97 -4.20 19.72
CA ILE A 29 19.15 -5.17 19.02
C ILE A 29 18.99 -4.68 17.58
N ARG A 30 19.30 -5.53 16.61
CA ARG A 30 19.08 -5.27 15.19
C ARG A 30 18.31 -6.43 14.58
N THR A 31 17.28 -6.10 13.82
CA THR A 31 16.54 -7.06 12.99
C THR A 31 16.12 -6.41 11.69
N SER A 32 16.01 -7.19 10.62
CA SER A 32 15.67 -6.66 9.30
C SER A 32 14.93 -7.69 8.47
N VAL A 33 14.05 -7.20 7.60
CA VAL A 33 13.36 -8.03 6.61
C VAL A 33 13.33 -7.28 5.27
N ARG A 34 13.48 -8.04 4.18
CA ARG A 34 13.24 -7.52 2.83
C ARG A 34 11.77 -7.69 2.49
N ILE A 35 11.18 -6.65 1.92
CA ILE A 35 9.78 -6.62 1.51
C ILE A 35 9.67 -6.18 0.05
N ALA A 36 8.80 -6.85 -0.71
CA ALA A 36 8.49 -6.52 -2.10
C ALA A 36 7.50 -5.34 -2.18
N ALA A 37 7.87 -4.21 -1.60
CA ALA A 37 7.08 -2.99 -1.61
C ALA A 37 7.96 -1.74 -1.67
N ASN A 38 7.43 -0.71 -2.34
CA ASN A 38 8.07 0.59 -2.48
C ASN A 38 8.19 1.31 -1.13
N LYS A 39 9.34 1.97 -0.90
CA LYS A 39 9.67 2.68 0.35
C LYS A 39 8.64 3.75 0.70
N ASP A 40 8.23 4.56 -0.27
CA ASP A 40 7.34 5.70 -0.04
C ASP A 40 5.90 5.24 0.20
N GLY A 41 5.46 4.19 -0.51
CA GLY A 41 4.22 3.48 -0.21
C GLY A 41 4.18 2.93 1.22
N LEU A 42 5.23 2.24 1.63
CA LEU A 42 5.36 1.73 3.00
C LEU A 42 5.39 2.85 4.02
N TYR A 43 6.13 3.93 3.76
CA TYR A 43 6.19 5.07 4.67
C TYR A 43 4.79 5.67 4.87
N ARG A 44 4.03 5.93 3.79
CA ARG A 44 2.65 6.45 3.89
C ARG A 44 1.74 5.55 4.73
N LYS A 45 1.90 4.23 4.64
CA LYS A 45 1.15 3.29 5.47
C LYS A 45 1.62 3.33 6.92
N LEU A 46 2.90 3.16 7.18
CA LEU A 46 3.44 2.93 8.51
C LEU A 46 3.56 4.22 9.35
N SER A 47 3.67 5.39 8.73
CA SER A 47 3.79 6.68 9.42
C SER A 47 2.47 7.13 10.05
N ASN A 48 1.34 6.53 9.68
CA ASN A 48 0.04 6.81 10.27
C ASN A 48 -0.22 5.83 11.44
N PRO A 49 -0.23 6.27 12.71
CA PRO A 49 -0.47 5.37 13.85
C PRO A 49 -1.82 4.62 13.79
N ALA A 50 -2.82 5.15 13.10
CA ALA A 50 -4.11 4.49 12.93
C ALA A 50 -4.03 3.24 12.02
N SER A 51 -3.05 3.18 11.12
CA SER A 51 -2.85 2.02 10.23
C SER A 51 -2.26 0.82 10.95
N TRP A 52 -1.66 1.02 12.14
CA TRP A 52 -1.04 -0.06 12.91
C TRP A 52 -2.06 -1.14 13.26
N THR A 53 -3.33 -0.77 13.44
CA THR A 53 -4.46 -1.71 13.59
C THR A 53 -4.56 -2.75 12.46
N GLN A 54 -4.08 -2.44 11.26
CA GLN A 54 -4.17 -3.33 10.09
C GLN A 54 -3.17 -4.47 10.16
N TRP A 55 -1.93 -4.18 10.58
CA TRP A 55 -0.80 -5.11 10.53
C TRP A 55 -0.27 -5.54 11.91
N TRP A 56 -0.74 -4.94 13.01
CA TRP A 56 -0.23 -5.26 14.34
C TRP A 56 -0.46 -6.74 14.68
N PRO A 57 0.58 -7.49 15.12
CA PRO A 57 0.48 -8.93 15.36
C PRO A 57 -0.18 -9.32 16.69
N GLY A 58 -0.42 -8.35 17.59
CA GLY A 58 -1.06 -8.56 18.88
C GLY A 58 -2.47 -7.96 18.93
N ASP A 59 -2.81 -7.34 20.05
CA ASP A 59 -4.09 -6.65 20.20
C ASP A 59 -4.13 -5.42 19.29
N LYS A 60 -5.05 -5.45 18.31
CA LYS A 60 -5.17 -4.42 17.27
C LYS A 60 -5.80 -3.12 17.76
N THR A 61 -6.27 -3.08 19.00
CA THR A 61 -6.80 -1.88 19.64
C THR A 61 -5.73 -1.30 20.54
N PRO A 62 -5.29 -0.05 20.31
CA PRO A 62 -4.35 0.59 21.23
C PRO A 62 -5.00 0.83 22.59
N ASP A 63 -4.20 0.82 23.64
CA ASP A 63 -4.65 1.22 24.97
C ASP A 63 -4.91 2.74 25.05
N ALA A 64 -5.38 3.21 26.21
CA ALA A 64 -5.68 4.63 26.44
C ALA A 64 -4.45 5.55 26.27
N SER A 65 -3.23 5.02 26.29
CA SER A 65 -1.99 5.76 26.04
C SER A 65 -1.56 5.77 24.57
N GLY A 66 -2.33 5.12 23.69
CA GLY A 66 -1.98 4.93 22.28
C GLY A 66 -0.96 3.83 22.05
N ALA A 67 -0.71 2.95 23.03
CA ALA A 67 0.26 1.87 22.91
C ALA A 67 -0.42 0.58 22.44
N TYR A 68 0.25 -0.12 21.53
CA TYR A 68 -0.13 -1.45 21.07
C TYR A 68 0.54 -2.53 21.92
N ILE A 69 -0.19 -3.60 22.22
CA ILE A 69 0.25 -4.64 23.16
C ILE A 69 0.61 -5.91 22.39
N LEU A 70 1.76 -6.50 22.74
CA LEU A 70 2.18 -7.81 22.24
C LEU A 70 2.71 -8.66 23.41
N GLY A 71 1.86 -9.56 23.90
CA GLY A 71 2.05 -10.23 25.19
C GLY A 71 2.08 -9.19 26.31
N ASN A 72 3.14 -9.19 27.14
CA ASN A 72 3.26 -8.25 28.26
C ASN A 72 4.05 -6.97 27.95
N THR A 73 4.30 -6.67 26.67
CA THR A 73 5.12 -5.51 26.26
C THR A 73 4.27 -4.52 25.47
N ARG A 74 4.40 -3.25 25.83
CA ARG A 74 3.73 -2.11 25.19
C ARG A 74 4.66 -1.45 24.17
N PHE A 75 4.10 -1.09 23.02
CA PHE A 75 4.77 -0.43 21.92
C PHE A 75 3.98 0.83 21.55
N ARG A 76 4.56 2.00 21.76
CA ARG A 76 3.89 3.28 21.50
C ARG A 76 4.56 4.00 20.33
N PRO A 77 3.87 4.21 19.20
CA PRO A 77 4.39 5.03 18.11
C PRO A 77 4.75 6.43 18.61
N ASP A 78 5.89 6.95 18.17
CA ASP A 78 6.29 8.33 18.37
C ASP A 78 6.14 9.12 17.05
N ALA A 79 6.41 10.43 17.08
CA ALA A 79 6.26 11.28 15.89
C ALA A 79 7.15 10.78 14.73
N PRO A 80 6.59 10.58 13.52
CA PRO A 80 7.34 10.07 12.39
C PRO A 80 8.41 11.07 11.92
N ARG A 81 9.51 10.55 11.38
CA ARG A 81 10.61 11.31 10.80
C ARG A 81 10.75 10.95 9.33
N THR A 82 11.42 11.80 8.55
CA THR A 82 11.51 11.71 7.07
C THR A 82 11.89 10.33 6.52
N LEU A 83 12.60 9.48 7.27
CA LEU A 83 13.02 8.14 6.84
C LEU A 83 12.91 7.06 7.93
N SER A 84 12.35 7.42 9.08
CA SER A 84 12.30 6.53 10.22
C SER A 84 11.07 6.75 11.08
N LEU A 85 10.63 5.66 11.71
CA LEU A 85 9.46 5.62 12.55
C LEU A 85 9.92 5.21 13.95
N PRO A 86 10.20 6.18 14.84
CA PRO A 86 10.54 5.89 16.21
C PRO A 86 9.32 5.37 16.98
N PHE A 87 9.56 4.48 17.93
CA PHE A 87 8.55 4.05 18.88
C PHE A 87 9.18 3.65 20.21
N SER A 88 8.42 3.83 21.27
CA SER A 88 8.80 3.51 22.63
C SER A 88 8.35 2.11 23.00
N ILE A 89 9.20 1.35 23.70
CA ILE A 89 8.96 -0.01 24.17
C ILE A 89 8.97 -0.01 25.71
N SER A 90 7.93 -0.56 26.33
CA SER A 90 7.84 -0.75 27.78
C SER A 90 7.54 -2.21 28.13
N ASP A 91 8.40 -2.82 28.94
CA ASP A 91 8.28 -4.19 29.46
C ASP A 91 8.51 -4.20 30.98
N GLY A 92 7.43 -4.01 31.75
CA GLY A 92 7.50 -3.72 33.18
C GLY A 92 8.28 -2.43 33.45
N ASN A 93 9.29 -2.49 34.32
CA ASN A 93 10.16 -1.35 34.64
C ASN A 93 11.21 -1.02 33.56
N LEU A 94 11.29 -1.81 32.48
CA LEU A 94 12.22 -1.53 31.39
C LEU A 94 11.54 -0.62 30.37
N GLY A 95 12.11 0.57 30.17
CA GLY A 95 11.75 1.48 29.07
C GLY A 95 12.92 1.62 28.10
N THR A 96 12.66 1.50 26.80
CA THR A 96 13.65 1.72 25.75
C THR A 96 12.99 2.28 24.48
N GLY A 97 13.77 2.93 23.62
CA GLY A 97 13.33 3.35 22.29
C GLY A 97 13.80 2.39 21.22
N ALA A 98 13.02 2.30 20.15
CA ALA A 98 13.37 1.62 18.92
C ALA A 98 13.05 2.50 17.70
N GLU A 99 13.71 2.23 16.59
CA GLU A 99 13.57 2.98 15.35
C GLU A 99 13.43 2.02 14.17
N LEU A 100 12.33 2.18 13.42
CA LEU A 100 12.11 1.48 12.15
C LEU A 100 12.55 2.38 11.01
N THR A 101 13.64 2.01 10.35
CA THR A 101 14.17 2.69 9.17
C THR A 101 13.78 1.95 7.90
N LEU A 102 13.35 2.69 6.87
CA LEU A 102 12.99 2.13 5.58
C LEU A 102 14.07 2.45 4.55
N LEU A 103 14.69 1.42 3.98
CA LEU A 103 15.77 1.54 2.99
C LEU A 103 15.28 1.02 1.65
N ALA A 104 15.36 1.83 0.59
CA ALA A 104 14.90 1.41 -0.74
C ALA A 104 15.88 0.41 -1.39
N ILE A 105 15.34 -0.61 -2.05
CA ILE A 105 16.05 -1.50 -2.97
C ILE A 105 15.39 -1.33 -4.35
N GLY A 106 15.95 -0.49 -5.20
CA GLY A 106 15.32 -0.14 -6.47
C GLY A 106 14.02 0.63 -6.27
N THR A 107 13.02 0.37 -7.12
CA THR A 107 11.72 1.06 -7.12
C THR A 107 10.57 0.23 -6.57
N ASP A 108 10.74 -1.07 -6.39
CA ASP A 108 9.67 -2.02 -6.07
C ASP A 108 9.88 -2.76 -4.74
N SER A 109 11.04 -2.59 -4.12
CA SER A 109 11.45 -3.34 -2.93
C SER A 109 12.06 -2.43 -1.88
N SER A 110 11.99 -2.85 -0.63
CA SER A 110 12.61 -2.15 0.50
C SER A 110 13.16 -3.13 1.52
N THR A 111 14.11 -2.67 2.33
CA THR A 111 14.50 -3.31 3.58
C THR A 111 13.91 -2.51 4.73
N LEU A 112 13.20 -3.21 5.61
CA LEU A 112 12.78 -2.68 6.89
C LEU A 112 13.85 -3.03 7.92
N HIS A 113 14.45 -2.02 8.54
CA HIS A 113 15.50 -2.18 9.54
C HIS A 113 15.00 -1.66 10.89
N LEU A 114 14.97 -2.53 11.90
CA LEU A 114 14.67 -2.16 13.28
C LEU A 114 15.94 -2.19 14.12
N GLU A 115 16.20 -1.07 14.79
CA GLU A 115 17.23 -0.98 15.83
C GLU A 115 16.60 -0.56 17.16
N ALA A 116 17.01 -1.20 18.26
CA ALA A 116 16.63 -0.84 19.62
C ALA A 116 17.84 -0.91 20.57
N SER A 117 17.84 -0.08 21.61
CA SER A 117 18.95 0.02 22.55
C SER A 117 18.52 -0.23 23.99
N VAL A 118 18.76 -1.43 24.49
CA VAL A 118 18.42 -1.80 25.87
C VAL A 118 19.58 -1.42 26.80
N PRO A 119 19.36 -0.54 27.81
CA PRO A 119 20.38 -0.23 28.80
C PRO A 119 20.66 -1.47 29.68
N GLY A 120 21.93 -1.75 29.92
CA GLY A 120 22.36 -2.73 30.91
C GLY A 120 22.37 -2.13 32.32
N SER A 121 22.73 -2.96 33.31
CA SER A 121 22.90 -2.53 34.70
C SER A 121 24.34 -2.72 35.16
N SER A 122 24.76 -1.94 36.15
CA SER A 122 25.99 -2.19 36.92
C SER A 122 25.81 -3.35 37.89
N ASN A 123 24.57 -3.71 38.26
CA ASN A 123 24.28 -4.90 39.07
C ASN A 123 24.27 -6.16 38.19
N PRO A 124 24.99 -7.23 38.56
CA PRO A 124 25.16 -8.41 37.71
C PRO A 124 23.87 -9.21 37.50
N PHE A 125 23.02 -9.34 38.53
CA PHE A 125 21.71 -10.01 38.40
C PHE A 125 20.76 -9.22 37.50
N GLN A 126 20.72 -7.90 37.66
CA GLN A 126 19.92 -7.04 36.80
C GLN A 126 20.45 -7.03 35.35
N ARG A 127 21.77 -7.12 35.15
CA ARG A 127 22.40 -7.23 33.83
C ARG A 127 21.99 -8.53 33.13
N ILE A 128 21.97 -9.67 33.83
CA ILE A 128 21.46 -10.93 33.30
C ILE A 128 19.97 -10.80 32.92
N ASN A 129 19.14 -10.22 33.79
CA ASN A 129 17.71 -10.02 33.51
C ASN A 129 17.49 -9.11 32.28
N ALA A 130 18.22 -8.00 32.19
CA ALA A 130 18.18 -7.10 31.05
C ALA A 130 18.56 -7.82 29.75
N TRP A 131 19.54 -8.74 29.78
CA TRP A 131 19.91 -9.57 28.64
C TRP A 131 18.81 -10.53 28.20
N TYR A 132 18.16 -11.22 29.14
CA TYR A 132 16.99 -12.05 28.81
C TYR A 132 15.84 -11.23 28.23
N ARG A 133 15.57 -10.03 28.77
CA ARG A 133 14.57 -9.11 28.22
C ARG A 133 14.94 -8.62 26.83
N ALA A 134 16.21 -8.26 26.58
CA ALA A 134 16.68 -7.86 25.26
C ALA A 134 16.47 -8.97 24.21
N LYS A 135 16.72 -10.24 24.57
CA LYS A 135 16.40 -11.39 23.70
C LYS A 135 14.91 -11.49 23.41
N LYS A 136 14.04 -11.35 24.42
CA LYS A 136 12.58 -11.38 24.23
C LYS A 136 12.10 -10.23 23.35
N ILE A 137 12.63 -9.01 23.54
CA ILE A 137 12.32 -7.85 22.70
C ILE A 137 12.75 -8.12 21.26
N LYS A 138 13.95 -8.69 21.04
CA LYS A 138 14.41 -9.06 19.68
C LYS A 138 13.42 -9.97 18.96
N GLU A 139 12.92 -11.01 19.62
CA GLU A 139 11.91 -11.89 19.01
C GLU A 139 10.60 -11.16 18.70
N LYS A 140 10.13 -10.28 19.59
CA LYS A 140 8.93 -9.47 19.34
C LYS A 140 9.11 -8.51 18.16
N LEU A 141 10.27 -7.87 18.05
CA LEU A 141 10.58 -7.00 16.91
C LEU A 141 10.65 -7.79 15.59
N ARG A 142 11.14 -9.03 15.61
CA ARG A 142 11.09 -9.92 14.45
C ARG A 142 9.65 -10.24 14.04
N VAL A 143 8.79 -10.61 15.00
CA VAL A 143 7.35 -10.84 14.75
C VAL A 143 6.66 -9.60 14.17
N ILE A 144 7.00 -8.41 14.68
CA ILE A 144 6.49 -7.14 14.14
C ILE A 144 6.90 -6.96 12.67
N LEU A 145 8.18 -7.16 12.34
CA LEU A 145 8.65 -7.07 10.95
C LEU A 145 8.00 -8.09 10.03
N GLU A 146 7.83 -9.32 10.49
CA GLU A 146 7.17 -10.39 9.72
C GLU A 146 5.72 -10.04 9.44
N SER A 147 5.02 -9.47 10.43
CA SER A 147 3.63 -9.02 10.29
C SER A 147 3.51 -7.88 9.27
N ILE A 148 4.36 -6.85 9.37
CA ILE A 148 4.45 -5.77 8.37
C ILE A 148 4.74 -6.34 6.98
N SER A 149 5.71 -7.24 6.88
CA SER A 149 6.08 -7.89 5.62
C SER A 149 4.90 -8.66 5.03
N HIS A 150 4.19 -9.45 5.82
CA HIS A 150 3.05 -10.23 5.36
C HIS A 150 1.91 -9.33 4.85
N THR A 151 1.58 -8.26 5.59
CA THR A 151 0.50 -7.34 5.21
C THR A 151 0.82 -6.53 3.95
N TYR A 152 2.06 -6.03 3.82
CA TYR A 152 2.41 -5.04 2.80
C TYR A 152 3.26 -5.57 1.65
N SER A 153 3.58 -6.87 1.59
CA SER A 153 4.28 -7.43 0.41
C SER A 153 3.42 -7.46 -0.85
N ALA A 154 2.10 -7.38 -0.72
CA ALA A 154 1.17 -7.31 -1.84
C ALA A 154 0.87 -5.85 -2.20
N VAL A 155 0.70 -5.57 -3.50
CA VAL A 155 0.31 -4.24 -4.01
C VAL A 155 -0.97 -3.75 -3.32
N ALA A 156 -1.97 -4.60 -3.18
CA ALA A 156 -3.22 -4.27 -2.48
C ALA A 156 -3.02 -3.89 -1.00
N GLY A 157 -2.00 -4.42 -0.33
CA GLY A 157 -1.67 -4.01 1.04
C GLY A 157 -1.17 -2.56 1.10
N VAL A 158 -0.36 -2.15 0.10
CA VAL A 158 0.26 -0.82 0.07
C VAL A 158 -0.67 0.24 -0.50
N TYR A 159 -1.49 -0.11 -1.48
CA TYR A 159 -2.30 0.83 -2.26
C TYR A 159 -3.81 0.62 -2.10
N ASP A 160 -4.26 -0.29 -1.21
CA ASP A 160 -5.66 -0.63 -0.94
C ASP A 160 -6.43 -1.27 -2.13
N TYR A 161 -5.85 -1.27 -3.33
CA TYR A 161 -6.43 -1.85 -4.53
C TYR A 161 -5.44 -2.81 -5.20
N ASP A 162 -5.98 -3.83 -5.84
CA ASP A 162 -5.19 -4.76 -6.67
C ASP A 162 -4.85 -4.11 -8.02
N ILE A 163 -3.75 -3.35 -8.02
CA ILE A 163 -3.22 -2.69 -9.22
C ILE A 163 -2.31 -3.67 -9.96
N GLN A 164 -2.79 -4.16 -11.10
CA GLN A 164 -2.10 -5.14 -11.92
C GLN A 164 -1.54 -4.49 -13.18
N LYS A 165 -0.35 -4.91 -13.60
CA LYS A 165 0.18 -4.58 -14.92
C LYS A 165 -0.35 -5.57 -15.96
N LYS A 166 -1.00 -5.07 -17.00
CA LYS A 166 -1.50 -5.84 -18.15
C LYS A 166 -1.02 -5.24 -19.46
N SER A 167 -1.22 -5.97 -20.54
CA SER A 167 -1.03 -5.47 -21.91
C SER A 167 -2.36 -5.03 -22.51
N VAL A 168 -2.34 -3.97 -23.32
CA VAL A 168 -3.51 -3.53 -24.08
C VAL A 168 -3.88 -4.61 -25.11
N THR A 169 -5.11 -5.14 -25.02
CA THR A 169 -5.64 -6.20 -25.90
C THR A 169 -6.52 -5.65 -27.01
N ASP A 170 -7.43 -4.72 -26.69
CA ASP A 170 -8.36 -4.17 -27.67
C ASP A 170 -7.73 -2.99 -28.39
N SER A 171 -7.62 -3.08 -29.71
CA SER A 171 -6.92 -2.06 -30.51
C SER A 171 -7.86 -1.20 -31.37
N ASN A 172 -9.09 -1.66 -31.66
CA ASN A 172 -10.03 -0.94 -32.52
C ASN A 172 -11.16 -0.33 -31.68
N LEU A 173 -11.36 0.98 -31.79
CA LEU A 173 -12.38 1.71 -31.03
C LEU A 173 -13.24 2.58 -31.96
N VAL A 174 -14.51 2.73 -31.63
CA VAL A 174 -15.33 3.88 -32.06
C VAL A 174 -15.45 4.85 -30.90
N PHE A 175 -15.35 6.14 -31.19
CA PHE A 175 -15.15 7.18 -30.21
C PHE A 175 -16.08 8.36 -30.48
N ILE A 176 -16.63 8.93 -29.41
CA ILE A 176 -17.36 10.19 -29.42
C ILE A 176 -16.85 11.08 -28.30
N ALA A 177 -16.74 12.39 -28.56
CA ALA A 177 -16.40 13.39 -27.56
C ALA A 177 -17.45 14.49 -27.53
N THR A 178 -17.85 14.87 -26.33
CA THR A 178 -18.79 15.98 -26.10
C THR A 178 -18.30 16.86 -24.97
N GLU A 179 -18.78 18.09 -24.94
CA GLU A 179 -18.51 19.05 -23.89
C GLU A 179 -19.83 19.47 -23.23
N ILE A 180 -19.87 19.44 -21.90
CA ILE A 180 -21.03 19.84 -21.10
C ILE A 180 -20.61 20.73 -19.94
N LYS A 181 -21.56 21.49 -19.37
CA LYS A 181 -21.30 22.45 -18.28
C LYS A 181 -21.58 21.89 -16.87
N THR A 182 -21.94 20.62 -16.79
CA THR A 182 -22.29 19.94 -15.54
C THR A 182 -21.56 18.62 -15.45
N VAL A 183 -21.40 18.09 -14.24
CA VAL A 183 -20.86 16.73 -14.06
C VAL A 183 -21.77 15.75 -14.81
N PRO A 184 -21.23 14.88 -15.69
CA PRO A 184 -22.05 13.95 -16.46
C PRO A 184 -22.72 12.93 -15.53
N ASP A 185 -24.05 12.89 -15.57
CA ASP A 185 -24.81 11.86 -14.88
C ASP A 185 -24.87 10.55 -15.69
N PRO A 186 -25.28 9.42 -15.07
CA PRO A 186 -25.40 8.15 -15.79
C PRO A 186 -26.36 8.21 -16.98
N VAL A 187 -27.46 8.96 -16.92
CA VAL A 187 -28.41 9.05 -18.05
C VAL A 187 -27.73 9.66 -19.26
N TYR A 188 -26.98 10.75 -19.07
CA TYR A 188 -26.20 11.38 -20.11
C TYR A 188 -25.14 10.45 -20.70
N ILE A 189 -24.34 9.79 -19.84
CA ILE A 189 -23.27 8.88 -20.29
C ILE A 189 -23.85 7.75 -21.14
N TYR A 190 -24.94 7.12 -20.69
CA TYR A 190 -25.55 6.01 -21.40
C TYR A 190 -26.32 6.44 -22.65
N SER A 191 -26.73 7.71 -22.76
CA SER A 191 -27.22 8.25 -24.04
C SER A 191 -26.13 8.24 -25.12
N LEU A 192 -24.87 8.55 -24.75
CA LEU A 192 -23.73 8.45 -25.66
C LEU A 192 -23.39 6.98 -25.99
N VAL A 193 -23.50 6.08 -25.01
CA VAL A 193 -23.35 4.63 -25.24
C VAL A 193 -24.38 4.14 -26.26
N ALA A 194 -25.64 4.53 -26.11
CA ALA A 194 -26.71 4.16 -27.04
C ALA A 194 -26.44 4.66 -28.46
N ARG A 195 -25.94 5.90 -28.61
CA ARG A 195 -25.54 6.45 -29.91
C ARG A 195 -24.45 5.62 -30.58
N LEU A 196 -23.39 5.26 -29.86
CA LEU A 196 -22.34 4.40 -30.40
C LEU A 196 -22.86 3.00 -30.75
N LYS A 197 -23.77 2.43 -29.94
CA LYS A 197 -24.39 1.12 -30.20
C LYS A 197 -25.28 1.13 -31.45
N ASN A 198 -26.06 2.19 -31.67
CA ASN A 198 -26.87 2.33 -32.89
C ASN A 198 -25.99 2.40 -34.14
N TYR A 199 -24.91 3.19 -34.07
CA TYR A 199 -23.93 3.26 -35.15
C TYR A 199 -23.29 1.88 -35.43
N LEU A 200 -22.98 1.10 -34.41
CA LEU A 200 -22.47 -0.28 -34.60
C LEU A 200 -23.48 -1.19 -35.31
N GLN A 201 -24.77 -1.07 -35.00
CA GLN A 201 -25.83 -1.85 -35.65
C GLN A 201 -25.94 -1.49 -37.15
N GLU A 202 -25.93 -0.21 -37.49
CA GLU A 202 -25.93 0.28 -38.88
C GLU A 202 -24.72 -0.25 -39.66
N GLN A 203 -23.55 -0.29 -39.01
CA GLN A 203 -22.32 -0.79 -39.61
C GLN A 203 -22.15 -2.31 -39.49
N GLN A 204 -23.14 -3.04 -38.97
CA GLN A 204 -23.09 -4.50 -38.73
C GLN A 204 -21.82 -4.95 -38.00
N ALA A 205 -21.38 -4.17 -37.02
CA ALA A 205 -20.17 -4.40 -36.24
C ALA A 205 -20.51 -4.95 -34.85
N VAL A 206 -19.52 -5.59 -34.21
CA VAL A 206 -19.71 -6.26 -32.93
C VAL A 206 -18.87 -5.57 -31.86
N GLU A 207 -19.51 -5.25 -30.72
CA GLU A 207 -18.86 -4.78 -29.50
C GLU A 207 -17.98 -5.91 -28.92
N THR A 208 -16.72 -5.61 -28.61
CA THR A 208 -15.74 -6.60 -28.11
C THR A 208 -15.41 -6.43 -26.63
N GLY A 209 -15.87 -5.34 -26.01
CA GLY A 209 -15.63 -5.04 -24.60
C GLY A 209 -16.57 -3.95 -24.11
N PHE A 210 -16.50 -3.62 -22.83
CA PHE A 210 -17.41 -2.65 -22.20
C PHE A 210 -17.12 -1.20 -22.62
N PRO A 211 -18.09 -0.28 -22.47
CA PRO A 211 -17.88 1.13 -22.74
C PRO A 211 -16.72 1.73 -21.93
N MET A 212 -15.91 2.54 -22.61
CA MET A 212 -14.73 3.20 -22.07
C MET A 212 -15.02 4.69 -21.90
N LEU A 213 -15.01 5.17 -20.67
CA LEU A 213 -15.31 6.54 -20.30
C LEU A 213 -14.05 7.26 -19.80
N ASN A 214 -13.83 8.47 -20.30
CA ASN A 214 -12.93 9.43 -19.68
C ASN A 214 -13.69 10.75 -19.51
N VAL A 215 -13.67 11.30 -18.30
CA VAL A 215 -14.22 12.62 -18.00
C VAL A 215 -13.08 13.49 -17.51
N PHE A 216 -12.87 14.61 -18.19
CA PHE A 216 -11.83 15.57 -17.86
C PHE A 216 -12.43 16.96 -17.70
N THR A 217 -12.02 17.70 -16.66
CA THR A 217 -12.47 19.07 -16.42
C THR A 217 -11.29 20.01 -16.71
N PRO A 218 -11.23 20.64 -17.90
CA PRO A 218 -10.17 21.61 -18.23
C PRO A 218 -10.20 22.84 -17.33
N ASP A 219 -11.39 23.22 -16.85
CA ASP A 219 -11.62 24.35 -15.98
C ASP A 219 -12.71 24.04 -14.94
N SER A 220 -13.22 25.06 -14.24
CA SER A 220 -14.25 24.92 -13.20
C SER A 220 -15.69 24.78 -13.71
N VAL A 221 -15.92 24.85 -15.02
CA VAL A 221 -17.24 24.95 -15.64
C VAL A 221 -17.47 23.85 -16.69
N HIS A 222 -16.46 23.54 -17.51
CA HIS A 222 -16.59 22.63 -18.63
C HIS A 222 -16.09 21.24 -18.29
N TYR A 223 -16.83 20.23 -18.75
CA TYR A 223 -16.48 18.81 -18.66
C TYR A 223 -16.40 18.24 -20.07
N LEU A 224 -15.21 17.76 -20.43
CA LEU A 224 -14.96 17.03 -21.65
C LEU A 224 -15.24 15.54 -21.39
N VAL A 225 -16.31 15.02 -21.98
CA VAL A 225 -16.73 13.63 -21.88
C VAL A 225 -16.28 12.91 -23.13
N LYS A 226 -15.42 11.92 -22.96
CA LYS A 226 -14.89 11.06 -24.01
C LYS A 226 -15.41 9.65 -23.78
N LEU A 227 -16.14 9.11 -24.74
CA LEU A 227 -16.66 7.76 -24.68
C LEU A 227 -16.17 6.96 -25.88
N ALA A 228 -15.72 5.74 -25.65
CA ALA A 228 -15.41 4.80 -26.71
C ALA A 228 -16.09 3.43 -26.49
N LEU A 229 -16.36 2.72 -27.58
CA LEU A 229 -16.72 1.30 -27.57
C LEU A 229 -15.64 0.49 -28.31
N PRO A 230 -15.10 -0.58 -27.71
CA PRO A 230 -14.25 -1.54 -28.40
C PRO A 230 -15.01 -2.32 -29.47
N VAL A 231 -14.41 -2.51 -30.65
CA VAL A 231 -15.07 -3.11 -31.82
C VAL A 231 -14.20 -4.18 -32.49
N ASN A 232 -14.84 -5.11 -33.18
CA ASN A 232 -14.15 -6.24 -33.83
C ASN A 232 -13.38 -5.87 -35.10
N ARG A 233 -13.60 -4.68 -35.68
CA ARG A 233 -12.98 -4.25 -36.93
C ARG A 233 -12.88 -2.73 -37.04
N ARG A 234 -12.07 -2.23 -37.97
CA ARG A 234 -12.04 -0.82 -38.33
C ARG A 234 -13.37 -0.40 -38.97
N LEU A 235 -13.87 0.77 -38.59
CA LEU A 235 -15.12 1.35 -39.08
C LEU A 235 -14.89 2.76 -39.65
N PRO A 236 -15.75 3.25 -40.57
CA PRO A 236 -15.63 4.58 -41.13
C PRO A 236 -16.07 5.67 -40.15
N ASP A 237 -15.52 6.86 -40.23
CA ASP A 237 -16.03 7.99 -39.43
C ASP A 237 -17.45 8.37 -39.89
N SER A 238 -18.30 8.84 -38.96
CA SER A 238 -19.67 9.29 -39.24
C SER A 238 -20.06 10.43 -38.30
N GLY A 239 -20.14 11.65 -38.82
CA GLY A 239 -20.46 12.84 -38.03
C GLY A 239 -19.43 13.09 -36.92
N ASP A 240 -19.89 13.05 -35.66
CA ASP A 240 -19.07 13.19 -34.45
C ASP A 240 -18.54 11.85 -33.91
N ILE A 241 -18.85 10.74 -34.58
CA ILE A 241 -18.34 9.41 -34.26
C ILE A 241 -17.11 9.14 -35.12
N HIS A 242 -15.99 8.86 -34.47
CA HIS A 242 -14.71 8.64 -35.11
C HIS A 242 -14.12 7.28 -34.77
N TYR A 243 -13.45 6.67 -35.73
CA TYR A 243 -12.57 5.54 -35.45
C TYR A 243 -11.29 6.01 -34.76
N ARG A 244 -10.89 5.26 -33.73
CA ARG A 244 -9.62 5.43 -33.03
C ARG A 244 -9.01 4.06 -32.81
N TRP A 245 -7.70 4.06 -32.56
CA TRP A 245 -6.98 2.85 -32.25
C TRP A 245 -6.12 3.04 -31.00
N MET A 246 -6.00 1.99 -30.19
CA MET A 246 -5.06 1.95 -29.07
C MET A 246 -3.79 1.19 -29.48
N LEU A 247 -2.66 1.62 -28.92
CA LEU A 247 -1.37 0.94 -29.11
C LEU A 247 -1.41 -0.43 -28.43
N GLY A 248 -1.76 -1.46 -29.20
CA GLY A 248 -1.77 -2.85 -28.75
C GLY A 248 -0.41 -3.28 -28.21
N GLY A 249 -0.41 -4.11 -27.17
CA GLY A 249 0.82 -4.60 -26.52
C GLY A 249 1.48 -3.60 -25.56
N GLY A 250 1.02 -2.34 -25.50
CA GLY A 250 1.47 -1.37 -24.52
C GLY A 250 1.16 -1.78 -23.08
N ASN A 251 1.96 -1.30 -22.12
CA ASN A 251 1.73 -1.57 -20.69
C ASN A 251 0.63 -0.68 -20.14
N ILE A 252 -0.29 -1.28 -19.38
CA ILE A 252 -1.39 -0.58 -18.73
C ILE A 252 -1.58 -1.09 -17.31
N LEU A 253 -1.78 -0.19 -16.36
CA LEU A 253 -2.21 -0.55 -15.02
C LEU A 253 -3.73 -0.75 -15.02
N VAL A 254 -4.19 -1.79 -14.36
CA VAL A 254 -5.60 -2.15 -14.28
C VAL A 254 -5.96 -2.40 -12.83
N THR A 255 -7.05 -1.79 -12.37
CA THR A 255 -7.70 -2.14 -11.09
C THR A 255 -9.20 -2.23 -11.27
N GLU A 256 -9.82 -3.19 -10.62
CA GLU A 256 -11.28 -3.26 -10.51
C GLU A 256 -11.72 -2.55 -9.25
N VAL A 257 -12.80 -1.77 -9.35
CA VAL A 257 -13.36 -0.97 -8.28
C VAL A 257 -14.83 -1.32 -8.14
N LYS A 258 -15.23 -1.67 -6.92
CA LYS A 258 -16.63 -1.85 -6.56
C LYS A 258 -17.11 -0.62 -5.78
N GLY A 259 -18.03 0.15 -6.37
CA GLY A 259 -18.58 1.35 -5.76
C GLY A 259 -18.79 2.49 -6.75
N GLY A 260 -19.41 3.57 -6.25
CA GLY A 260 -19.73 4.75 -7.03
C GLY A 260 -18.53 5.70 -7.26
N PRO A 261 -18.80 6.92 -7.76
CA PRO A 261 -17.75 7.89 -8.13
C PRO A 261 -16.76 8.23 -7.01
N GLY A 262 -17.21 8.20 -5.75
CA GLY A 262 -16.32 8.43 -4.60
C GLY A 262 -15.22 7.37 -4.46
N GLU A 263 -15.56 6.10 -4.69
CA GLU A 263 -14.61 4.98 -4.59
C GLU A 263 -13.67 4.93 -5.78
N ILE A 264 -14.19 5.22 -6.99
CA ILE A 264 -13.39 5.38 -8.21
C ILE A 264 -12.33 6.47 -8.04
N ARG A 265 -12.67 7.62 -7.43
CA ARG A 265 -11.70 8.69 -7.15
C ARG A 265 -10.60 8.26 -6.19
N LYS A 266 -10.93 7.49 -5.14
CA LYS A 266 -9.91 6.94 -4.22
C LYS A 266 -8.96 5.99 -4.95
N ALA A 267 -9.50 5.11 -5.80
CA ALA A 267 -8.70 4.20 -6.61
C ALA A 267 -7.75 4.95 -7.56
N TYR A 268 -8.23 6.00 -8.25
CA TYR A 268 -7.35 6.87 -9.03
C TYR A 268 -6.23 7.50 -8.20
N GLY A 269 -6.53 7.96 -6.98
CA GLY A 269 -5.52 8.48 -6.05
C GLY A 269 -4.43 7.44 -5.73
N GLN A 270 -4.81 6.19 -5.51
CA GLN A 270 -3.87 5.11 -5.23
C GLN A 270 -3.08 4.65 -6.46
N ILE A 271 -3.68 4.66 -7.65
CA ILE A 271 -2.96 4.43 -8.91
C ILE A 271 -1.91 5.53 -9.13
N LEU A 272 -2.25 6.80 -8.88
CA LEU A 272 -1.30 7.91 -8.99
C LEU A 272 -0.15 7.76 -8.00
N ASN A 273 -0.43 7.36 -6.75
CA ASN A 273 0.60 7.02 -5.79
C ASN A 273 1.51 5.89 -6.31
N TYR A 274 0.94 4.82 -6.86
CA TYR A 274 1.70 3.71 -7.45
C TYR A 274 2.58 4.19 -8.61
N VAL A 275 2.03 4.99 -9.52
CA VAL A 275 2.75 5.55 -10.69
C VAL A 275 3.94 6.39 -10.25
N ASN A 276 3.73 7.29 -9.28
CA ASN A 276 4.79 8.15 -8.74
C ASN A 276 5.88 7.34 -8.03
N ASP A 277 5.48 6.42 -7.14
CA ASP A 277 6.38 5.56 -6.37
C ASP A 277 7.30 4.71 -7.28
N HIS A 278 6.73 4.19 -8.37
CA HIS A 278 7.43 3.34 -9.33
C HIS A 278 8.03 4.13 -10.51
N LYS A 279 8.02 5.47 -10.44
CA LYS A 279 8.59 6.39 -11.45
C LYS A 279 8.10 6.11 -12.86
N ARG A 280 6.80 5.83 -12.99
CA ARG A 280 6.13 5.59 -14.28
C ARG A 280 5.65 6.90 -14.88
N ILE A 281 5.56 6.95 -16.20
CA ILE A 281 4.99 8.08 -16.92
C ILE A 281 3.72 7.61 -17.63
N ALA A 282 2.70 8.47 -17.71
CA ALA A 282 1.47 8.19 -18.45
C ALA A 282 1.61 8.65 -19.91
N PRO A 283 1.80 7.74 -20.89
CA PRO A 283 1.92 8.11 -22.29
C PRO A 283 0.56 8.46 -22.95
N ALA A 284 -0.54 8.09 -22.30
CA ALA A 284 -1.89 8.25 -22.82
C ALA A 284 -2.92 8.49 -21.71
N ILE A 285 -4.11 8.90 -22.11
CA ILE A 285 -5.21 9.26 -21.21
C ILE A 285 -5.77 8.00 -20.52
N PRO A 286 -5.94 7.99 -19.18
CA PRO A 286 -6.58 6.89 -18.48
C PRO A 286 -8.10 6.87 -18.70
N PHE A 287 -8.72 5.71 -18.55
CA PHE A 287 -10.16 5.54 -18.76
C PHE A 287 -10.79 4.53 -17.80
N GLU A 288 -12.10 4.65 -17.63
CA GLU A 288 -12.96 3.76 -16.89
C GLU A 288 -13.70 2.83 -17.86
N SER A 289 -13.62 1.53 -17.66
CA SER A 289 -14.45 0.55 -18.34
C SER A 289 -15.70 0.27 -17.49
N LEU A 290 -16.86 0.60 -18.05
CA LEU A 290 -18.17 0.56 -17.39
C LEU A 290 -18.74 -0.87 -17.40
N VAL A 291 -18.26 -1.73 -16.51
CA VAL A 291 -18.65 -3.16 -16.45
C VAL A 291 -20.12 -3.33 -16.05
N THR A 292 -20.59 -2.59 -15.05
CA THR A 292 -22.01 -2.59 -14.64
C THR A 292 -22.80 -1.54 -15.41
N ASP A 293 -23.96 -1.92 -15.95
CA ASP A 293 -24.95 -0.97 -16.47
C ASP A 293 -25.59 -0.16 -15.33
N ARG A 294 -25.17 1.10 -15.18
CA ARG A 294 -25.63 2.02 -14.13
C ARG A 294 -27.08 2.50 -14.34
N LEU A 295 -27.69 2.25 -15.49
CA LEU A 295 -29.12 2.47 -15.69
C LEU A 295 -29.96 1.32 -15.13
N GLN A 296 -29.42 0.12 -15.09
CA GLN A 296 -30.10 -1.07 -14.56
C GLN A 296 -29.85 -1.27 -13.06
N GLU A 297 -28.60 -1.12 -12.62
CA GLU A 297 -28.24 -1.16 -11.21
C GLU A 297 -28.20 0.27 -10.64
N LYS A 298 -29.22 0.66 -9.87
CA LYS A 298 -29.30 2.01 -9.28
C LYS A 298 -28.44 2.15 -8.03
N ASP A 299 -28.12 1.06 -7.35
CA ASP A 299 -27.27 1.08 -6.16
C ASP A 299 -25.79 1.20 -6.55
N SER A 300 -25.25 2.41 -6.37
CA SER A 300 -23.85 2.69 -6.71
C SER A 300 -22.82 1.87 -5.94
N SER A 301 -23.17 1.32 -4.77
CA SER A 301 -22.26 0.45 -4.00
C SER A 301 -22.00 -0.90 -4.69
N LYS A 302 -22.85 -1.26 -5.67
CA LYS A 302 -22.74 -2.50 -6.44
C LYS A 302 -22.09 -2.31 -7.81
N TRP A 303 -21.85 -1.08 -8.23
CA TRP A 303 -21.23 -0.80 -9.52
C TRP A 303 -19.82 -1.37 -9.58
N ILE A 304 -19.52 -2.09 -10.65
CA ILE A 304 -18.18 -2.55 -11.00
C ILE A 304 -17.66 -1.64 -12.11
N THR A 305 -16.50 -1.03 -11.87
CA THR A 305 -15.76 -0.21 -12.84
C THR A 305 -14.32 -0.69 -12.86
N ARG A 306 -13.74 -0.90 -14.05
CA ARG A 306 -12.30 -1.16 -14.19
C ARG A 306 -11.60 0.10 -14.62
N ILE A 307 -10.61 0.54 -13.86
CA ILE A 307 -9.77 1.68 -14.23
C ILE A 307 -8.57 1.16 -15.00
N TYR A 308 -8.29 1.79 -16.13
CA TYR A 308 -7.16 1.52 -16.99
C TYR A 308 -6.27 2.76 -17.08
N TYR A 309 -5.01 2.63 -16.67
CA TYR A 309 -4.06 3.72 -16.61
C TYR A 309 -2.79 3.38 -17.40
N PRO A 310 -2.64 3.86 -18.66
CA PRO A 310 -1.47 3.58 -19.50
C PRO A 310 -0.17 4.03 -18.82
N VAL A 311 0.89 3.23 -18.91
CA VAL A 311 2.20 3.55 -18.30
C VAL A 311 3.39 3.12 -19.16
N MET A 312 4.50 3.86 -19.05
CA MET A 312 5.85 3.48 -19.50
C MET A 312 6.83 3.48 -18.33
#